data_AF-A0A0B1U0F4-F1
#
_entry.id   AF-A0A0B1U0F4-F1
#
_cell.length_a   1.000
_cell.length_b   1.000
_cell.length_c   1.000
_cell.angle_alpha   90.00
_cell.angle_beta   90.00
_cell.angle_gamma   90.00
#
_symmetry.space_group_name_H-M   'P 1'
#
loop_
_entity.id
_entity.type
_entity.pdbx_description
1 polymer ?
#
loop_
_entity_poly.entity_id
_entity_poly.type
_entity_poly.pdbx_seq_one_letter_code
_entity_poly.pdbx_strand_id
1 'polypeptide(L)' 'MSQPKAPWICQKCQAENDPDFTHCRLCGEKHPDAPPVEVACASCGTKHPGGSCCPLCGSQEFLQL' A
#
# COMPACT_ATOMS: atom_id res chain seq x y z
N MET A 1 -0.45 22.37 12.04
CA MET A 1 -0.93 21.24 12.88
C MET A 1 -1.53 20.21 11.93
N SER A 2 -0.92 19.04 11.77
CA SER A 2 -1.50 17.95 10.99
C SER A 2 -2.68 17.37 11.77
N GLN A 3 -3.84 17.21 11.15
CA GLN A 3 -5.00 16.58 11.81
C GLN A 3 -4.64 15.14 12.21
N PRO A 4 -5.03 14.68 13.42
CA PRO A 4 -4.84 13.29 13.80
C PRO A 4 -5.66 12.40 12.86
N LYS A 5 -5.00 11.42 12.23
CA LYS A 5 -5.67 10.44 11.39
C LYS A 5 -6.58 9.57 12.29
N ALA A 6 -7.80 9.31 11.85
CA ALA A 6 -8.75 8.48 12.60
C ALA A 6 -8.51 6.98 12.33
N PRO A 7 -8.75 6.10 13.33
CA PRO A 7 -8.76 4.66 13.11
C PRO A 7 -9.80 4.26 12.07
N TRP A 8 -9.59 3.14 11.39
CA TRP A 8 -10.49 2.65 10.33
C TRP A 8 -11.02 1.25 10.61
N ILE A 9 -12.26 1.02 10.21
CA ILE A 9 -12.94 -0.27 10.36
C ILE A 9 -12.77 -1.09 9.10
N CYS A 10 -12.21 -2.30 9.25
CA CYS A 10 -12.10 -3.25 8.15
C CYS A 10 -13.49 -3.69 7.69
N GLN A 11 -13.86 -3.37 6.44
CA GLN A 11 -15.19 -3.70 5.91
C GLN A 11 -15.45 -5.21 5.81
N LYS A 12 -14.39 -6.04 5.78
CA LYS A 12 -14.48 -7.50 5.66
C LYS A 12 -14.68 -8.22 6.99
N CYS A 13 -13.95 -7.83 8.03
CA CYS A 13 -13.97 -8.53 9.33
C CYS A 13 -14.41 -7.66 10.50
N GLN A 14 -14.75 -6.39 10.25
CA GLN A 14 -15.21 -5.41 11.25
C GLN A 14 -14.20 -5.08 12.36
N ALA A 15 -12.93 -5.46 12.20
CA ALA A 15 -11.87 -5.09 13.14
C ALA A 15 -11.50 -3.61 13.00
N GLU A 16 -11.29 -2.94 14.13
CA GLU A 16 -10.68 -1.61 14.18
C GLU A 16 -9.17 -1.70 13.97
N ASN A 17 -8.64 -0.80 13.13
CA ASN A 17 -7.24 -0.72 12.78
C ASN A 17 -6.70 0.68 13.03
N ASP A 18 -5.41 0.75 13.34
CA ASP A 18 -4.68 2.00 13.45
C ASP A 18 -4.70 2.77 12.10
N PRO A 19 -4.81 4.11 12.12
CA PRO A 19 -4.78 4.93 10.90
C PRO A 19 -3.57 4.69 9.99
N ASP A 20 -2.43 4.26 10.54
CA ASP A 20 -1.20 4.07 9.76
C ASP A 20 -1.10 2.66 9.15
N PHE A 21 -2.04 1.75 9.46
CA PHE A 21 -2.07 0.42 8.87
C PHE A 21 -2.61 0.45 7.44
N THR A 22 -1.80 -0.06 6.50
CA THR A 22 -2.20 -0.20 5.09
C THR A 22 -3.04 -1.45 4.84
N HIS A 23 -3.05 -2.39 5.78
CA HIS A 23 -3.80 -3.65 5.72
C HIS A 23 -4.40 -3.95 7.09
N CYS A 24 -5.53 -4.66 7.11
CA CYS A 24 -6.17 -5.08 8.33
C CYS A 24 -5.26 -6.04 9.10
N ARG A 25 -5.03 -5.74 10.38
CA ARG A 25 -4.16 -6.55 11.26
C ARG A 25 -4.66 -7.98 11.50
N LEU A 26 -5.95 -8.25 11.26
CA LEU A 26 -6.55 -9.55 11.53
C LEU A 26 -6.70 -10.40 10.27
N CYS A 27 -7.22 -9.83 9.19
CA CYS A 27 -7.56 -10.59 7.98
C CYS A 27 -6.72 -10.23 6.74
N GLY A 28 -5.82 -9.24 6.85
CA GLY A 28 -4.96 -8.80 5.75
C GLY A 28 -5.66 -8.01 4.64
N GLU A 29 -6.95 -7.68 4.78
CA GLU A 29 -7.67 -6.88 3.78
C GLU A 29 -7.05 -5.49 3.65
N LYS A 30 -6.84 -5.02 2.42
CA LYS A 30 -6.24 -3.71 2.17
C LYS A 30 -7.15 -2.59 2.71
N HIS A 31 -6.54 -1.57 3.33
CA HIS A 31 -7.26 -0.35 3.70
C HIS A 31 -7.72 0.38 2.42
N PRO A 32 -9.04 0.64 2.24
CA PRO A 32 -9.57 1.29 1.03
C PRO A 32 -8.88 2.61 0.68
N ASP A 33 -8.47 3.39 1.69
CA ASP A 33 -7.87 4.71 1.52
C ASP A 33 -6.35 4.72 1.74
N ALA A 34 -5.71 3.54 1.85
CA ALA A 34 -4.25 3.51 1.98
C ALA A 34 -3.59 4.06 0.71
N PRO A 35 -2.58 4.94 0.85
CA PRO A 35 -1.85 5.44 -0.29
C PRO A 35 -1.21 4.28 -1.06
N PRO A 36 -1.03 4.41 -2.38
CA PRO A 36 -0.30 3.42 -3.14
C PRO A 36 1.11 3.25 -2.55
N VAL A 37 1.54 2.00 -2.38
CA VAL A 37 2.93 1.72 -1.98
C VAL A 37 3.82 2.06 -3.17
N GLU A 38 4.67 3.07 -3.00
CA GLU A 38 5.67 3.39 -4.01
C GLU A 38 6.77 2.33 -3.97
N VAL A 39 7.08 1.76 -5.13
CA VAL A 39 8.16 0.79 -5.31
C VAL A 39 9.14 1.33 -6.34
N ALA A 40 10.41 0.97 -6.23
CA ALA A 40 11.36 1.14 -7.32
C ALA A 40 11.42 -0.15 -8.13
N CYS A 41 11.34 -0.06 -9.45
CA CYS A 41 11.63 -1.20 -10.31
C CYS A 41 13.08 -1.64 -10.10
N ALA A 42 13.31 -2.91 -9.78
CA ALA A 42 14.66 -3.44 -9.57
C ALA A 42 15.51 -3.40 -10.87
N SER A 43 14.85 -3.42 -12.03
CA SER A 43 15.53 -3.43 -13.33
C SER A 43 15.94 -2.05 -13.83
N CYS A 44 15.06 -1.04 -13.73
CA CYS A 44 15.31 0.29 -14.31
C CYS A 44 15.32 1.44 -13.29
N GLY A 45 15.05 1.16 -12.02
CA GLY A 45 15.06 2.15 -10.93
C GLY A 45 13.86 3.12 -10.93
N THR A 46 12.91 2.98 -11.85
CA THR A 46 11.73 3.86 -11.91
C THR A 46 10.86 3.67 -10.67
N LYS A 47 10.52 4.77 -10.00
CA LYS A 47 9.58 4.77 -8.87
C LYS A 47 8.14 4.85 -9.38
N HIS A 48 7.26 3.98 -8.89
CA HIS A 48 5.85 3.93 -9.31
C HIS A 48 4.98 3.27 -8.22
N PRO A 49 3.64 3.41 -8.24
CA PRO A 49 2.72 2.94 -7.18
C PRO A 49 2.53 1.40 -7.07
N GLY A 50 3.52 0.61 -7.50
CA GLY A 50 3.39 -0.84 -7.66
C GLY A 50 2.58 -1.23 -8.90
N GLY A 51 2.31 -2.53 -9.06
CA GLY A 51 1.62 -3.11 -10.22
C GLY A 51 2.07 -4.54 -10.49
N SER A 52 1.49 -5.20 -11.48
CA SER A 52 1.94 -6.53 -11.94
C SER A 52 3.25 -6.47 -12.75
N CYS A 53 3.54 -5.34 -13.39
CA CYS A 53 4.79 -5.07 -14.08
C CYS A 53 5.17 -3.58 -14.00
N CYS A 54 6.45 -3.28 -14.17
CA CYS A 54 6.96 -1.93 -14.28
C CYS A 54 6.36 -1.26 -15.53
N PRO A 55 5.71 -0.09 -15.41
CA PRO A 55 5.07 0.56 -16.55
C PRO A 55 6.06 1.08 -17.59
N LEU A 56 7.35 1.19 -17.25
CA LEU A 56 8.39 1.69 -18.15
C LEU A 56 9.08 0.57 -18.93
N CYS A 57 9.47 -0.53 -18.27
CA CYS A 57 10.29 -1.58 -18.89
C CYS A 57 9.63 -2.97 -18.89
N GLY A 58 8.45 -3.13 -18.29
CA GLY A 58 7.72 -4.40 -18.23
C GLY A 58 8.27 -5.43 -17.25
N SER A 59 9.34 -5.11 -16.49
CA SER A 59 9.89 -6.02 -15.47
C SER A 59 8.89 -6.29 -14.35
N GLN A 60 8.89 -7.50 -13.80
CA GLN A 60 8.04 -7.90 -12.66
C GLN A 60 8.79 -7.83 -11.32
N GLU A 61 10.05 -7.40 -11.33
CA GLU A 61 10.91 -7.33 -10.15
C GLU A 61 10.85 -5.94 -9.52
N PHE A 62 10.47 -5.88 -8.24
CA PHE A 62 10.27 -4.63 -7.50
C PHE A 62 11.05 -4.62 -6.19
N LEU A 63 11.63 -3.48 -5.86
CA LEU A 63 12.19 -3.17 -4.55
C LEU A 63 11.18 -2.32 -3.78
N GLN A 64 10.85 -2.75 -2.56
CA GLN A 64 10.07 -1.94 -1.63
C GLN A 64 10.95 -0.77 -1.16
N LEU A 65 10.38 0.45 -1.17
CA LEU A 65 11.05 1.67 -0.75
C LEU A 65 10.65 2.07 0.67
#